data_AF-A0A9Q6ILI1-F1
#
_entry.id   AF-A0A9Q6ILI1-F1
#
_cell.length_a   1.000
_cell.length_b   1.000
_cell.length_c   1.000
_cell.angle_alpha   90.00
_cell.angle_beta   90.00
_cell.angle_gamma   90.00
#
_symmetry.space_group_name_H-M   'P 1'
#
loop_
_entity.id
_entity.type
_entity.pdbx_description
1 polymer ?
#
loop_
_entity_poly.entity_id
_entity_poly.type
_entity_poly.pdbx_seq_one_letter_code
_entity_poly.pdbx_strand_id
1 'polypeptide(L)'
;MKNPYAPGFWCALCALVLLSATYFYGIMLSHQIDKAMVFLDSASALIAVLAIGVVAWASWQSQKIKKRQLEQSKTLVMIWDTKVALRRVETVFDRYFWGSYWQPGRTFAEVMGELTGTPLEKSLEALKKQCMLLDKQADDGHHWLSNARELSDVATAMARERYQLDFCDPRGESRGNSPVIDRDFEVLVYTWSARLKSFDHQLDALEVEYS
;
A
#
# COMPACT_ATOMS: atom_id res chain seq x y z
N MET A 1 20.62 5.86 -0.70
CA MET A 1 21.25 5.87 0.64
C MET A 1 22.72 5.47 0.50
N LYS A 2 23.67 6.34 0.87
CA LYS A 2 25.11 6.04 0.82
C LYS A 2 25.43 5.04 1.94
N ASN A 3 25.92 3.84 1.60
CA ASN A 3 26.29 2.81 2.57
C ASN A 3 27.34 3.37 3.56
N PRO A 4 27.01 3.57 4.85
CA PRO A 4 27.94 4.15 5.83
C PRO A 4 29.14 3.23 6.13
N TYR A 5 29.10 1.98 5.67
CA TYR A 5 30.14 0.96 5.86
C TYR A 5 31.21 0.95 4.75
N ALA A 6 30.97 1.64 3.64
CA ALA A 6 31.94 1.74 2.55
C ALA A 6 33.28 2.39 2.98
N PRO A 7 33.32 3.54 3.67
CA PRO A 7 34.60 4.19 3.99
C PRO A 7 35.45 3.37 4.98
N GLY A 8 34.83 2.71 5.97
CA GLY A 8 35.55 1.86 6.92
C GLY A 8 36.20 0.65 6.26
N PHE A 9 35.50 0.01 5.32
CA PHE A 9 36.04 -1.09 4.53
C PHE A 9 37.23 -0.66 3.66
N TRP A 10 37.09 0.46 2.94
CA TRP A 10 38.17 1.00 2.11
C TRP A 10 39.37 1.44 2.96
N CYS A 11 39.14 2.00 4.14
CA CYS A 11 40.21 2.40 5.06
C CYS A 11 40.98 1.19 5.61
N ALA A 12 40.28 0.11 5.98
CA ALA A 12 40.91 -1.14 6.43
C ALA A 12 41.69 -1.82 5.30
N LEU A 13 41.17 -1.81 4.07
CA LEU A 13 41.85 -2.33 2.89
C LEU A 13 43.14 -1.56 2.61
N CYS A 14 43.08 -0.22 2.60
CA CYS A 14 44.25 0.63 2.40
C CYS A 14 45.30 0.45 3.50
N ALA A 15 44.88 0.33 4.76
CA ALA A 15 45.80 0.07 5.88
C ALA A 15 46.53 -1.28 5.72
N LEU A 16 45.81 -2.32 5.30
CA LEU A 16 46.39 -3.64 5.06
C LEU A 16 47.40 -3.63 3.91
N VAL A 17 47.09 -2.93 2.81
CA VAL A 17 48.00 -2.74 1.67
C VAL A 17 49.24 -1.93 2.05
N LEU A 18 49.09 -0.87 2.86
CA LEU A 18 50.22 -0.07 3.33
C LEU A 18 51.13 -0.86 4.29
N LEU A 19 50.55 -1.64 5.20
CA LEU A 19 51.31 -2.50 6.11
C LEU A 19 52.07 -3.61 5.38
N SER A 20 51.47 -4.21 4.34
CA SER A 20 52.17 -5.22 3.53
C SER A 20 53.28 -4.61 2.67
N ALA A 21 53.06 -3.44 2.06
CA ALA A 21 54.05 -2.74 1.26
C ALA A 21 55.26 -2.27 2.10
N THR A 22 55.01 -1.72 3.30
CA THR A 22 56.07 -1.28 4.22
C THR A 22 56.90 -2.45 4.74
N TYR A 23 56.28 -3.60 5.03
CA TYR A 23 56.98 -4.80 5.46
C TYR A 23 57.85 -5.40 4.33
N PHE A 24 57.33 -5.46 3.10
CA PHE A 24 58.09 -5.92 1.93
C PHE A 24 59.29 -5.02 1.63
N TYR A 25 59.11 -3.71 1.75
CA TYR A 25 60.21 -2.75 1.60
C TYR A 25 61.31 -2.97 2.65
N GLY A 26 60.94 -3.28 3.90
CA GLY A 26 61.88 -3.64 4.96
C GLY A 26 62.67 -4.92 4.68
N ILE A 27 62.02 -5.98 4.17
CA ILE A 27 62.70 -7.24 3.83
C ILE A 27 63.64 -7.08 2.64
N MET A 28 63.25 -6.27 1.64
CA MET A 28 64.08 -5.96 0.49
C MET A 28 65.38 -5.27 0.91
N LEU A 29 65.33 -4.38 1.92
CA LEU A 29 66.50 -3.73 2.50
C LEU A 29 67.41 -4.71 3.28
N SER A 30 66.84 -5.73 3.92
CA SER A 30 67.57 -6.72 4.73
C SER A 30 68.01 -7.99 3.96
N HIS A 31 67.76 -8.07 2.65
CA HIS A 31 68.18 -9.16 1.75
C HIS A 31 67.80 -10.59 2.20
N GLN A 32 66.69 -10.77 2.92
CA GLN A 32 66.19 -12.09 3.36
C GLN A 32 65.03 -12.58 2.46
N ILE A 33 65.37 -13.00 1.24
CA ILE A 33 64.41 -13.35 0.18
C ILE A 33 63.55 -14.58 0.54
N ASP A 34 64.11 -15.58 1.22
CA ASP A 34 63.37 -16.80 1.61
C ASP A 34 62.23 -16.51 2.61
N LYS A 35 62.38 -15.50 3.47
CA LYS A 35 61.32 -15.10 4.41
C LYS A 35 60.22 -14.27 3.75
N ALA A 36 60.52 -13.63 2.61
CA ALA A 36 59.54 -12.83 1.87
C ALA A 36 58.46 -13.71 1.23
N MET A 37 58.84 -14.87 0.68
CA MET A 37 57.90 -15.81 0.03
C MET A 37 56.88 -16.39 1.01
N VAL A 38 57.32 -16.83 2.19
CA VAL A 38 56.42 -17.36 3.24
C VAL A 38 55.46 -16.28 3.76
N PHE A 39 55.92 -15.04 3.85
CA PHE A 39 55.07 -13.92 4.23
C PHE A 39 54.04 -13.57 3.14
N LEU A 40 54.43 -13.62 1.87
CA LEU A 40 53.50 -13.39 0.76
C LEU A 40 52.37 -14.42 0.76
N ASP A 41 52.73 -15.70 0.95
CA ASP A 41 51.77 -16.80 0.96
C ASP A 41 50.78 -16.67 2.12
N SER A 42 51.29 -16.40 3.33
CA SER A 42 50.45 -16.16 4.52
C SER A 42 49.59 -14.89 4.41
N ALA A 43 50.10 -13.81 3.82
CA ALA A 43 49.33 -12.60 3.54
C ALA A 43 48.22 -12.86 2.52
N SER A 44 48.51 -13.62 1.45
CA SER A 44 47.51 -13.99 0.44
C SER A 44 46.40 -14.86 1.02
N ALA A 45 46.74 -15.80 1.91
CA ALA A 45 45.78 -16.63 2.62
C ALA A 45 44.87 -15.80 3.54
N LEU A 46 45.43 -14.82 4.26
CA LEU A 46 44.66 -13.88 5.09
C LEU A 46 43.69 -13.03 4.26
N ILE A 47 44.14 -12.51 3.13
CA ILE A 47 43.30 -11.74 2.20
C ILE A 47 42.17 -12.62 1.65
N ALA A 48 42.45 -13.88 1.29
CA ALA A 48 41.45 -14.82 0.80
C ALA A 48 40.37 -15.11 1.86
N VAL A 49 40.75 -15.35 3.12
CA VAL A 49 39.81 -15.59 4.22
C VAL A 49 38.96 -14.35 4.49
N LEU A 50 39.57 -13.16 4.51
CA LEU A 50 38.85 -11.90 4.68
C LEU A 50 37.87 -11.64 3.53
N ALA A 51 38.27 -11.92 2.29
CA ALA A 51 37.40 -11.78 1.12
C ALA A 51 36.18 -12.70 1.21
N ILE A 52 36.38 -13.97 1.57
CA ILE A 52 35.27 -14.92 1.79
C ILE A 52 34.34 -14.43 2.91
N GLY A 53 34.91 -13.94 4.02
CA GLY A 53 34.13 -13.39 5.13
C GLY A 53 33.27 -12.19 4.74
N VAL A 54 33.83 -11.25 3.97
CA VAL A 54 33.11 -10.07 3.47
C VAL A 54 32.00 -10.46 2.50
N VAL A 55 32.26 -11.40 1.59
CA VAL A 55 31.25 -11.90 0.64
C VAL A 55 30.11 -12.61 1.38
N ALA A 56 30.43 -13.47 2.35
CA ALA A 56 29.43 -14.15 3.17
C ALA A 56 28.57 -13.15 3.96
N TRP A 57 29.20 -12.14 4.57
CA TRP A 57 28.49 -11.08 5.30
C TRP A 57 27.61 -10.23 4.39
N ALA A 58 28.11 -9.82 3.22
CA ALA A 58 27.36 -9.04 2.24
C ALA A 58 26.16 -9.83 1.70
N SER A 59 26.32 -11.13 1.46
CA SER A 59 25.23 -12.02 1.07
C SER A 59 24.15 -12.08 2.15
N TRP A 60 24.55 -12.24 3.41
CA TRP A 60 23.60 -12.28 4.53
C TRP A 60 22.85 -10.96 4.72
N GLN A 61 23.54 -9.82 4.64
CA GLN A 61 22.89 -8.50 4.69
C GLN A 61 21.94 -8.30 3.51
N SER A 62 22.34 -8.69 2.30
CA SER A 62 21.49 -8.58 1.11
C SER A 62 20.21 -9.39 1.28
N GLN A 63 20.29 -10.62 1.83
CA GLN A 63 19.11 -11.41 2.14
C GLN A 63 18.19 -10.75 3.16
N LYS A 64 18.74 -10.15 4.22
CA LYS A 64 17.94 -9.46 5.24
C LYS A 64 17.22 -8.24 4.67
N ILE A 65 17.89 -7.45 3.82
CA ILE A 65 17.29 -6.28 3.16
C ILE A 65 16.21 -6.73 2.17
N LYS A 66 16.48 -7.75 1.34
CA LYS A 66 15.50 -8.31 0.41
C LYS A 66 14.23 -8.77 1.12
N LYS A 67 14.36 -9.46 2.26
CA LYS A 67 13.20 -9.88 3.06
C LYS A 67 12.34 -8.70 3.49
N ARG A 68 12.95 -7.65 4.05
CA ARG A 68 12.23 -6.43 4.45
C ARG A 68 11.57 -5.72 3.27
N GLN A 69 12.28 -5.58 2.15
CA GLN A 69 11.72 -4.97 0.95
C GLN A 69 10.55 -5.77 0.37
N LEU A 70 10.59 -7.10 0.44
CA LEU A 70 9.49 -7.95 0.00
C LEU A 70 8.26 -7.77 0.90
N GLU A 71 8.45 -7.68 2.21
CA GLU A 71 7.36 -7.41 3.16
C GLU A 71 6.74 -6.03 2.90
N GLN A 72 7.55 -4.98 2.76
CA GLN A 72 7.08 -3.62 2.41
C GLN A 72 6.41 -3.57 1.02
N SER A 73 6.96 -4.25 0.03
CA SER A 73 6.36 -4.29 -1.31
C SER A 73 4.99 -4.99 -1.26
N LYS A 74 4.86 -6.05 -0.44
CA LYS A 74 3.59 -6.75 -0.27
C LYS A 74 2.55 -5.87 0.39
N THR A 75 2.91 -5.08 1.40
CA THR A 75 1.97 -4.14 2.03
C THR A 75 1.56 -3.04 1.06
N LEU A 76 2.50 -2.48 0.30
CA LEU A 76 2.20 -1.52 -0.77
C LEU A 76 1.20 -2.09 -1.78
N VAL A 77 1.40 -3.30 -2.28
CA VAL A 77 0.42 -3.91 -3.21
C VAL A 77 -0.98 -4.00 -2.60
N MET A 78 -1.10 -4.36 -1.31
CA MET A 78 -2.41 -4.41 -0.63
C MET A 78 -3.09 -3.03 -0.54
N ILE A 79 -2.31 -1.97 -0.29
CA ILE A 79 -2.82 -0.59 -0.27
C ILE A 79 -3.33 -0.20 -1.66
N TRP A 80 -2.54 -0.50 -2.69
CA TRP A 80 -2.90 -0.24 -4.09
C TRP A 80 -4.15 -1.01 -4.52
N ASP A 81 -4.27 -2.29 -4.18
CA ASP A 81 -5.46 -3.11 -4.45
C ASP A 81 -6.70 -2.52 -3.75
N THR A 82 -6.54 -1.99 -2.53
CA THR A 82 -7.62 -1.33 -1.79
C THR A 82 -8.04 -0.02 -2.45
N LYS A 83 -7.10 0.82 -2.91
CA LYS A 83 -7.39 2.05 -3.68
C LYS A 83 -8.11 1.74 -4.99
N VAL A 84 -7.69 0.71 -5.71
CA VAL A 84 -8.35 0.27 -6.95
C VAL A 84 -9.78 -0.20 -6.67
N ALA A 85 -9.99 -0.95 -5.59
CA ALA A 85 -11.33 -1.36 -5.15
C ALA A 85 -12.20 -0.15 -4.80
N LEU A 86 -11.64 0.85 -4.11
CA LEU A 86 -12.34 2.09 -3.76
C LEU A 86 -12.79 2.87 -5.00
N ARG A 87 -11.89 3.12 -5.97
CA ARG A 87 -12.24 3.79 -7.23
C ARG A 87 -13.29 3.03 -8.04
N ARG A 88 -13.25 1.69 -7.99
CA ARG A 88 -14.27 0.86 -8.60
C ARG A 88 -15.63 1.06 -7.93
N VAL A 89 -15.68 1.13 -6.61
CA VAL A 89 -16.92 1.43 -5.87
C VAL A 89 -17.45 2.80 -6.26
N GLU A 90 -16.62 3.84 -6.30
CA GLU A 90 -17.02 5.19 -6.73
C GLU A 90 -17.60 5.18 -8.15
N THR A 91 -16.91 4.56 -9.10
CA THR A 91 -17.37 4.48 -10.51
C THR A 91 -18.68 3.71 -10.65
N VAL A 92 -18.81 2.57 -9.95
CA VAL A 92 -20.03 1.75 -10.00
C VAL A 92 -21.17 2.46 -9.30
N PHE A 93 -20.90 3.15 -8.20
CA PHE A 93 -21.86 3.97 -7.48
C PHE A 93 -22.42 5.07 -8.39
N ASP A 94 -21.56 5.86 -9.02
CA ASP A 94 -21.99 6.93 -9.93
C ASP A 94 -22.85 6.40 -11.07
N ARG A 95 -22.44 5.28 -11.67
CA ARG A 95 -23.21 4.63 -12.74
C ARG A 95 -24.54 4.05 -12.25
N TYR A 96 -24.60 3.60 -11.00
CA TYR A 96 -25.80 3.01 -10.41
C TYR A 96 -26.83 4.09 -10.06
N PHE A 97 -26.42 5.16 -9.37
CA PHE A 97 -27.32 6.22 -8.90
C PHE A 97 -27.61 7.32 -9.91
N TRP A 98 -26.62 7.73 -10.71
CA TRP A 98 -26.74 8.84 -11.66
C TRP A 98 -26.81 8.39 -13.11
N GLY A 99 -26.47 7.14 -13.38
CA GLY A 99 -26.52 6.54 -14.72
C GLY A 99 -27.87 5.91 -15.03
N SER A 100 -27.91 5.17 -16.14
CA SER A 100 -29.12 4.52 -16.66
C SER A 100 -29.58 3.27 -15.91
N TYR A 101 -28.89 2.87 -14.84
CA TYR A 101 -29.22 1.68 -14.06
C TYR A 101 -30.40 1.92 -13.13
N TRP A 102 -30.53 3.14 -12.62
CA TRP A 102 -31.68 3.54 -11.81
C TRP A 102 -32.88 3.82 -12.72
N GLN A 103 -33.95 3.04 -12.57
CA GLN A 103 -35.21 3.23 -13.28
C GLN A 103 -36.32 3.58 -12.29
N PRO A 104 -37.04 4.70 -12.46
CA PRO A 104 -38.15 5.06 -11.59
C PRO A 104 -39.28 4.03 -11.67
N GLY A 105 -39.88 3.68 -10.53
CA GLY A 105 -41.04 2.78 -10.45
C GLY A 105 -40.78 1.33 -10.00
N ARG A 106 -39.58 0.99 -9.51
CA ARG A 106 -39.33 -0.30 -8.84
C ARG A 106 -40.05 -0.38 -7.49
N THR A 107 -40.22 -1.57 -6.92
CA THR A 107 -40.77 -1.75 -5.56
C THR A 107 -39.68 -1.68 -4.49
N PHE A 108 -40.02 -1.32 -3.25
CA PHE A 108 -39.05 -1.21 -2.13
C PHE A 108 -38.32 -2.53 -1.86
N ALA A 109 -39.04 -3.65 -1.98
CA ALA A 109 -38.50 -4.98 -1.84
C ALA A 109 -37.57 -5.38 -2.99
N GLU A 110 -37.82 -4.88 -4.22
CA GLU A 110 -36.87 -5.02 -5.33
C GLU A 110 -35.66 -4.10 -5.15
N VAL A 111 -35.81 -2.84 -4.73
CA VAL A 111 -34.64 -1.95 -4.56
C VAL A 111 -33.71 -2.41 -3.43
N MET A 112 -34.27 -2.83 -2.29
CA MET A 112 -33.48 -3.31 -1.14
C MET A 112 -33.10 -4.79 -1.24
N GLY A 113 -33.92 -5.62 -1.91
CA GLY A 113 -33.67 -7.04 -2.16
C GLY A 113 -32.91 -7.34 -3.46
N GLU A 114 -32.75 -6.38 -4.37
CA GLU A 114 -31.83 -6.46 -5.51
C GLU A 114 -30.51 -5.72 -5.28
N LEU A 115 -30.42 -4.82 -4.29
CA LEU A 115 -29.10 -4.32 -3.87
C LEU A 115 -28.20 -5.53 -3.57
N THR A 116 -28.76 -6.54 -2.92
CA THR A 116 -28.26 -7.93 -2.93
C THR A 116 -28.19 -8.51 -4.35
N GLY A 117 -26.99 -8.63 -4.90
CA GLY A 117 -26.67 -9.13 -6.23
C GLY A 117 -26.26 -8.05 -7.23
N THR A 118 -26.43 -6.75 -6.90
CA THR A 118 -26.04 -5.64 -7.79
C THR A 118 -24.53 -5.56 -8.02
N PRO A 119 -24.10 -4.95 -9.14
CA PRO A 119 -22.69 -4.61 -9.32
C PRO A 119 -22.15 -3.71 -8.19
N LEU A 120 -23.02 -2.88 -7.58
CA LEU A 120 -22.65 -2.01 -6.47
C LEU A 120 -22.32 -2.81 -5.21
N GLU A 121 -23.20 -3.71 -4.78
CA GLU A 121 -22.93 -4.57 -3.61
C GLU A 121 -21.68 -5.43 -3.83
N LYS A 122 -21.54 -6.05 -5.01
CA LYS A 122 -20.33 -6.83 -5.33
C LYS A 122 -19.05 -5.99 -5.22
N SER A 123 -19.10 -4.73 -5.63
CA SER A 123 -17.95 -3.81 -5.49
C SER A 123 -17.69 -3.42 -4.03
N LEU A 124 -18.73 -3.20 -3.22
CA LEU A 124 -18.62 -2.91 -1.79
C LEU A 124 -18.12 -4.13 -1.00
N GLU A 125 -18.57 -5.34 -1.33
CA GLU A 125 -18.05 -6.58 -0.75
C GLU A 125 -16.58 -6.81 -1.12
N ALA A 126 -16.21 -6.55 -2.36
CA ALA A 126 -14.81 -6.62 -2.78
C ALA A 126 -13.96 -5.61 -2.00
N LEU A 127 -14.45 -4.39 -1.79
CA LEU A 127 -13.79 -3.39 -0.96
C LEU A 127 -13.65 -3.86 0.50
N LYS A 128 -14.72 -4.38 1.11
CA LYS A 128 -14.70 -4.93 2.48
C LYS A 128 -13.67 -6.05 2.63
N LYS A 129 -13.54 -6.94 1.63
CA LYS A 129 -12.52 -8.00 1.60
C LYS A 129 -11.10 -7.44 1.57
N GLN A 130 -10.84 -6.44 0.73
CA GLN A 130 -9.52 -5.79 0.69
C GLN A 130 -9.21 -5.05 2.00
N CYS A 131 -10.17 -4.34 2.57
CA CYS A 131 -10.02 -3.66 3.86
C CYS A 131 -9.73 -4.62 5.01
N MET A 132 -10.33 -5.82 5.01
CA MET A 132 -10.03 -6.85 6.01
C MET A 132 -8.58 -7.37 5.90
N LEU A 133 -8.06 -7.50 4.69
CA LEU A 133 -6.65 -7.87 4.47
C LEU A 133 -5.71 -6.74 4.91
N LEU A 134 -6.10 -5.49 4.65
CA LEU A 134 -5.35 -4.31 5.06
C LEU A 134 -5.31 -4.15 6.59
N ASP A 135 -6.45 -4.30 7.28
CA ASP A 135 -6.55 -4.30 8.75
C ASP A 135 -5.61 -5.33 9.39
N LYS A 136 -5.55 -6.54 8.81
CA LYS A 136 -4.67 -7.61 9.31
C LYS A 136 -3.18 -7.26 9.15
N GLN A 137 -2.85 -6.41 8.20
CA GLN A 137 -1.47 -6.07 7.84
C GLN A 137 -0.99 -4.76 8.50
N ALA A 138 -1.90 -3.81 8.75
CA ALA A 138 -1.61 -2.51 9.36
C ALA A 138 -1.62 -2.55 10.90
N ASP A 139 -2.15 -3.60 11.54
CA ASP A 139 -2.28 -3.75 13.00
C ASP A 139 -3.09 -2.60 13.68
N ASP A 140 -3.81 -1.81 12.89
CA ASP A 140 -4.61 -0.64 13.30
C ASP A 140 -6.03 -1.02 13.80
N GLY A 141 -6.25 -2.28 14.15
CA GLY A 141 -7.58 -2.80 14.48
C GLY A 141 -8.50 -2.88 13.24
N HIS A 142 -9.82 -2.99 13.46
CA HIS A 142 -10.81 -3.10 12.37
C HIS A 142 -11.18 -1.76 11.73
N HIS A 143 -10.23 -0.82 11.63
CA HIS A 143 -10.49 0.55 11.20
C HIS A 143 -10.94 0.63 9.73
N TRP A 144 -10.20 -0.02 8.83
CA TRP A 144 -10.47 0.00 7.39
C TRP A 144 -11.77 -0.72 7.07
N LEU A 145 -12.03 -1.86 7.73
CA LEU A 145 -13.30 -2.58 7.59
C LEU A 145 -14.48 -1.76 8.14
N SER A 146 -14.31 -1.02 9.23
CA SER A 146 -15.34 -0.11 9.75
C SER A 146 -15.70 0.95 8.71
N ASN A 147 -14.70 1.65 8.16
CA ASN A 147 -14.90 2.66 7.12
C ASN A 147 -15.62 2.10 5.89
N ALA A 148 -15.27 0.88 5.46
CA ALA A 148 -15.94 0.21 4.33
C ALA A 148 -17.39 -0.19 4.63
N ARG A 149 -17.71 -0.58 5.88
CA ARG A 149 -19.10 -0.82 6.31
C ARG A 149 -19.90 0.47 6.35
N GLU A 150 -19.31 1.50 6.90
CA GLU A 150 -19.83 2.84 6.96
C GLU A 150 -20.15 3.45 5.59
N LEU A 151 -19.30 3.23 4.59
CA LEU A 151 -19.59 3.57 3.19
C LEU A 151 -20.79 2.76 2.65
N SER A 152 -20.82 1.46 2.94
CA SER A 152 -21.93 0.59 2.55
C SER A 152 -23.27 1.07 3.16
N ASP A 153 -23.28 1.47 4.42
CA ASP A 153 -24.48 1.94 5.12
C ASP A 153 -25.01 3.24 4.50
N VAL A 154 -24.10 4.16 4.14
CA VAL A 154 -24.46 5.41 3.45
C VAL A 154 -25.00 5.12 2.04
N ALA A 155 -24.42 4.16 1.31
CA ALA A 155 -24.96 3.73 0.01
C ALA A 155 -26.37 3.12 0.13
N THR A 156 -26.61 2.30 1.14
CA THR A 156 -27.93 1.72 1.42
C THR A 156 -28.94 2.80 1.83
N ALA A 157 -28.55 3.77 2.66
CA ALA A 157 -29.39 4.91 3.02
C ALA A 157 -29.74 5.75 1.79
N MET A 158 -28.78 6.02 0.90
CA MET A 158 -29.05 6.74 -0.36
C MET A 158 -30.02 6.00 -1.27
N ALA A 159 -29.89 4.68 -1.40
CA ALA A 159 -30.83 3.88 -2.19
C ALA A 159 -32.25 3.97 -1.63
N ARG A 160 -32.38 3.95 -0.30
CA ARG A 160 -33.66 4.07 0.40
C ARG A 160 -34.27 5.46 0.25
N GLU A 161 -33.51 6.53 0.42
CA GLU A 161 -34.03 7.89 0.24
C GLU A 161 -34.38 8.17 -1.22
N ARG A 162 -33.54 7.72 -2.16
CA ARG A 162 -33.85 7.85 -3.59
C ARG A 162 -35.15 7.13 -3.97
N TYR A 163 -35.37 5.94 -3.41
CA TYR A 163 -36.63 5.22 -3.57
C TYR A 163 -37.84 6.00 -3.05
N GLN A 164 -37.73 6.56 -1.83
CA GLN A 164 -38.80 7.36 -1.24
C GLN A 164 -39.13 8.58 -2.12
N LEU A 165 -38.13 9.23 -2.71
CA LEU A 165 -38.33 10.36 -3.61
C LEU A 165 -39.08 9.96 -4.89
N ASP A 166 -38.73 8.82 -5.49
CA ASP A 166 -39.41 8.34 -6.70
C ASP A 166 -40.85 7.85 -6.43
N PHE A 167 -41.11 7.30 -5.23
CA PHE A 167 -42.43 6.80 -4.86
C PHE A 167 -43.36 7.90 -4.32
N CYS A 168 -42.81 8.88 -3.59
CA CYS A 168 -43.55 9.99 -3.02
C CYS A 168 -43.71 11.18 -3.97
N ASP A 169 -43.21 11.15 -5.21
CA ASP A 169 -43.41 12.23 -6.16
C ASP A 169 -44.91 12.34 -6.56
N PRO A 170 -45.69 13.33 -6.06
CA PRO A 170 -47.11 13.47 -6.35
C PRO A 170 -47.33 14.17 -7.70
N ARG A 171 -46.32 14.22 -8.57
CA ARG A 171 -46.38 14.90 -9.88
C ARG A 171 -47.23 14.17 -10.93
N GLY A 172 -48.01 13.18 -10.51
CA GLY A 172 -49.25 12.82 -11.20
C GLY A 172 -50.35 13.90 -11.08
N GLU A 173 -50.36 14.77 -10.05
CA GLU A 173 -51.52 15.63 -9.78
C GLU A 173 -51.25 17.11 -9.42
N SER A 174 -50.03 17.58 -9.17
CA SER A 174 -49.83 19.01 -8.82
C SER A 174 -48.78 19.73 -9.66
N ARG A 175 -49.29 20.41 -10.67
CA ARG A 175 -48.62 21.33 -11.58
C ARG A 175 -48.28 22.63 -10.84
N GLY A 176 -47.06 22.73 -10.32
CA GLY A 176 -46.48 24.02 -9.88
C GLY A 176 -45.81 23.98 -8.52
N ASN A 177 -44.54 23.55 -8.47
CA ASN A 177 -43.46 24.20 -7.72
C ASN A 177 -42.17 23.36 -7.86
N SER A 178 -41.03 24.05 -7.75
CA SER A 178 -39.65 23.58 -7.92
C SER A 178 -39.37 22.12 -7.53
N PRO A 179 -38.39 21.44 -8.18
CA PRO A 179 -37.86 20.20 -7.64
C PRO A 179 -37.17 20.54 -6.32
N VAL A 180 -37.86 20.32 -5.20
CA VAL A 180 -37.20 20.34 -3.89
C VAL A 180 -36.35 19.08 -3.88
N ILE A 181 -35.06 19.23 -4.20
CA ILE A 181 -34.09 18.20 -3.83
C ILE A 181 -34.25 18.04 -2.33
N ASP A 182 -34.63 16.84 -1.91
CA ASP A 182 -34.82 16.55 -0.51
C ASP A 182 -33.48 16.71 0.22
N ARG A 183 -33.51 17.50 1.30
CA ARG A 183 -32.33 17.93 2.04
C ARG A 183 -31.59 16.73 2.63
N ASP A 184 -32.32 15.67 2.98
CA ASP A 184 -31.76 14.46 3.57
C ASP A 184 -30.97 13.67 2.52
N PHE A 185 -31.49 13.56 1.29
CA PHE A 185 -30.74 12.96 0.19
C PHE A 185 -29.48 13.76 -0.18
N GLU A 186 -29.56 15.09 -0.21
CA GLU A 186 -28.40 15.95 -0.46
C GLU A 186 -27.30 15.75 0.61
N VAL A 187 -27.69 15.68 1.88
CA VAL A 187 -26.76 15.39 2.99
C VAL A 187 -26.08 14.03 2.80
N LEU A 188 -26.80 13.01 2.35
CA LEU A 188 -26.20 11.69 2.09
C LEU A 188 -25.20 11.72 0.94
N VAL A 189 -25.48 12.44 -0.15
CA VAL A 189 -24.54 12.63 -1.28
C VAL A 189 -23.28 13.36 -0.81
N TYR A 190 -23.42 14.41 0.00
CA TYR A 190 -22.28 15.08 0.61
C TYR A 190 -21.50 14.15 1.54
N THR A 191 -22.18 13.38 2.38
CA THR A 191 -21.55 12.44 3.31
C THR A 191 -20.77 11.36 2.57
N TRP A 192 -21.34 10.83 1.48
CA TRP A 192 -20.67 9.88 0.59
C TRP A 192 -19.38 10.45 0.00
N SER A 193 -19.47 11.62 -0.65
CA SER A 193 -18.30 12.25 -1.29
C SER A 193 -17.22 12.64 -0.27
N ALA A 194 -17.60 13.12 0.91
CA ALA A 194 -16.67 13.45 1.99
C ALA A 194 -15.96 12.18 2.49
N ARG A 195 -16.69 11.07 2.68
CA ARG A 195 -16.14 9.80 3.16
C ARG A 195 -15.22 9.14 2.14
N LEU A 196 -15.57 9.17 0.85
CA LEU A 196 -14.68 8.69 -0.21
C LEU A 196 -13.35 9.45 -0.20
N LYS A 197 -13.41 10.79 -0.14
CA LYS A 197 -12.21 11.64 -0.11
C LYS A 197 -11.37 11.41 1.14
N SER A 198 -12.00 11.31 2.32
CA SER A 198 -11.26 11.04 3.56
C SER A 198 -10.58 9.67 3.52
N PHE A 199 -11.27 8.67 2.97
CA PHE A 199 -10.76 7.31 2.86
C PHE A 199 -9.59 7.22 1.87
N ASP A 200 -9.68 7.88 0.72
CA ASP A 200 -8.58 7.99 -0.25
C ASP A 200 -7.36 8.71 0.37
N HIS A 201 -7.60 9.81 1.10
CA HIS A 201 -6.52 10.55 1.78
C HIS A 201 -5.82 9.73 2.87
N GLN A 202 -6.59 8.92 3.63
CA GLN A 202 -6.01 8.00 4.61
C GLN A 202 -5.16 6.91 3.93
N LEU A 203 -5.60 6.38 2.79
CA LEU A 203 -4.82 5.42 2.01
C LEU A 203 -3.57 6.05 1.38
N ASP A 204 -3.60 7.33 0.99
CA ASP A 204 -2.43 8.10 0.55
C ASP A 204 -1.42 8.30 1.69
N ALA A 205 -1.89 8.68 2.88
CA ALA A 205 -1.03 8.84 4.04
C ALA A 205 -0.33 7.53 4.41
N LEU A 206 -1.07 6.41 4.37
CA LEU A 206 -0.51 5.09 4.64
C LEU A 206 0.46 4.64 3.53
N GLU A 207 0.21 4.95 2.26
CA GLU A 207 1.17 4.69 1.19
C GLU A 207 2.51 5.42 1.42
N VAL A 208 2.46 6.69 1.85
CA VAL A 208 3.67 7.49 2.15
C VAL A 208 4.46 6.90 3.31
N GLU A 209 3.81 6.31 4.31
CA GLU A 209 4.50 5.68 5.45
C GLU A 209 5.26 4.40 5.05
N TYR A 210 4.76 3.66 4.07
CA TYR A 210 5.36 2.40 3.62
C TYR A 210 6.30 2.53 2.40
N SER A 211 6.37 3.71 1.76
CA SER A 211 7.28 4.02 0.64
C SER A 211 8.69 4.42 1.09
#